data_AF-A0A0D6P3Q1-F1
#
_entry.id   AF-A0A0D6P3Q1-F1
#
_cell.length_a   1.000
_cell.length_b   1.000
_cell.length_c   1.000
_cell.angle_alpha   90.00
_cell.angle_beta   90.00
_cell.angle_gamma   90.00
#
_symmetry.space_group_name_H-M   'P 1'
#
loop_
_entity.id
_entity.type
_entity.pdbx_description
1 polymer ?
#
loop_
_entity_poly.entity_id
_entity_poly.type
_entity_poly.pdbx_seq_one_letter_code
_entity_poly.pdbx_strand_id
1 'polypeptide(L)'
;MDVSYAVDTLFAGVVPERLDELKNLWGQHAERVRLLDVPRFLLQQLYGTVQVSEVALRQIWLTGYAAWSAVQAYNVPLALSAVHDAPLDIAAWHAVPSQAERDFAFDSLFDKLIELGRIGSLEGFNWPENVPYPQEGLKITDPEMKGTFDLVCMAGAYVFAHEVRHGVFEQEGSRPNDLVEEEWECDRWALSLMLDEAEDYANRNGWAPSDVRAKRLLGIIIAKLTILALTPRSSWDESEDHPPVRERMQLVLDAAVDPVPDWFWITVTSMLLAFARRLGISITPRPLPPSFRSLSYNICELLTSH
;
A
#
# COMPACT_ATOMS: atom_id res chain seq x y z
N MET A 1 -8.33 10.43 -22.16
CA MET A 1 -9.09 10.41 -20.90
C MET A 1 -8.54 11.51 -20.04
N ASP A 2 -9.36 12.36 -19.44
CA ASP A 2 -8.89 13.33 -18.45
C ASP A 2 -8.44 12.55 -17.21
N VAL A 3 -7.15 12.62 -16.89
CA VAL A 3 -6.55 11.90 -15.75
C VAL A 3 -7.13 12.42 -14.44
N SER A 4 -7.46 13.71 -14.36
CA SER A 4 -8.09 14.32 -13.18
C SER A 4 -9.46 13.72 -12.92
N TYR A 5 -10.24 13.47 -13.98
CA TYR A 5 -11.53 12.78 -13.87
C TYR A 5 -11.38 11.32 -13.43
N ALA A 6 -10.32 10.63 -13.89
CA ALA A 6 -10.02 9.27 -13.45
C ALA A 6 -9.69 9.22 -11.95
N VAL A 7 -8.95 10.20 -11.43
CA VAL A 7 -8.67 10.31 -9.99
C VAL A 7 -9.91 10.71 -9.18
N ASP A 8 -10.78 11.59 -9.68
CA ASP A 8 -12.08 11.84 -9.05
C ASP A 8 -12.93 10.55 -8.99
N THR A 9 -12.90 9.73 -10.03
CA THR A 9 -13.61 8.44 -10.09
C THR A 9 -13.02 7.45 -9.08
N LEU A 10 -11.69 7.46 -8.91
CA LEU A 10 -11.00 6.67 -7.90
C LEU A 10 -11.45 7.06 -6.49
N PHE A 11 -11.42 8.35 -6.17
CA PHE A 11 -11.90 8.85 -4.86
C PHE A 11 -13.38 8.56 -4.64
N ALA A 12 -14.22 8.71 -5.67
CA ALA A 12 -15.63 8.35 -5.60
C ALA A 12 -15.86 6.87 -5.29
N GLY A 13 -14.94 5.99 -5.70
CA GLY A 13 -15.00 4.56 -5.37
C GLY A 13 -14.47 4.20 -3.97
N VAL A 14 -13.61 5.04 -3.39
CA VAL A 14 -12.85 4.71 -2.17
C VAL A 14 -13.35 5.47 -0.94
N VAL A 15 -13.53 6.79 -1.07
CA VAL A 15 -14.04 7.72 -0.05
C VAL A 15 -15.19 8.58 -0.63
N PRO A 16 -16.27 7.96 -1.13
CA PRO A 16 -17.40 8.70 -1.72
C PRO A 16 -17.96 9.80 -0.81
N GLU A 17 -17.92 9.59 0.50
CA GLU A 17 -18.39 10.52 1.51
C GLU A 17 -17.55 11.81 1.61
N ARG A 18 -16.29 11.79 1.16
CA ARG A 18 -15.36 12.94 1.19
C ARG A 18 -15.14 13.59 -0.18
N LEU A 19 -15.82 13.12 -1.24
CA LEU A 19 -15.53 13.55 -2.62
C LEU A 19 -15.75 15.06 -2.83
N ASP A 20 -16.81 15.61 -2.28
CA ASP A 20 -17.14 17.03 -2.43
C ASP A 20 -16.13 17.91 -1.67
N GLU A 21 -15.70 17.50 -0.48
CA GLU A 21 -14.62 18.15 0.27
C GLU A 21 -13.34 18.17 -0.56
N LEU A 22 -12.93 17.01 -1.10
CA LEU A 22 -11.73 16.91 -1.93
C LEU A 22 -11.78 17.86 -3.11
N LYS A 23 -12.89 17.85 -3.87
CA LYS A 23 -13.10 18.74 -5.01
C LYS A 23 -13.06 20.22 -4.64
N ASN A 24 -13.48 20.57 -3.43
CA ASN A 24 -13.40 21.95 -2.95
C ASN A 24 -11.95 22.33 -2.58
N LEU A 25 -11.18 21.41 -2.00
CA LEU A 25 -9.81 21.65 -1.56
C LEU A 25 -8.83 21.83 -2.73
N TRP A 26 -8.75 20.88 -3.64
CA TRP A 26 -7.78 20.95 -4.76
C TRP A 26 -8.36 21.55 -6.05
N GLY A 27 -9.59 22.04 -5.99
CA GLY A 27 -10.32 22.64 -7.10
C GLY A 27 -10.99 21.64 -8.04
N GLN A 28 -11.73 22.18 -9.02
CA GLN A 28 -12.53 21.41 -10.00
C GLN A 28 -12.07 21.63 -11.46
N HIS A 29 -10.91 22.26 -11.65
CA HIS A 29 -10.40 22.56 -12.98
C HIS A 29 -9.82 21.31 -13.67
N ALA A 30 -9.81 21.33 -15.00
CA ALA A 30 -9.07 20.36 -15.80
C ALA A 30 -7.56 20.49 -15.51
N GLU A 31 -6.79 19.41 -15.69
CA GLU A 31 -5.33 19.33 -15.54
C GLU A 31 -4.74 19.32 -14.11
N ARG A 32 -5.56 19.08 -13.06
CA ARG A 32 -5.07 18.84 -11.68
C ARG A 32 -4.08 17.68 -11.59
N VAL A 33 -4.31 16.65 -12.42
CA VAL A 33 -3.45 15.47 -12.52
C VAL A 33 -2.94 15.32 -13.94
N ARG A 34 -1.63 15.12 -14.09
CA ARG A 34 -0.97 14.92 -15.37
C ARG A 34 -0.30 13.56 -15.41
N LEU A 35 -0.71 12.73 -16.36
CA LEU A 35 0.00 11.49 -16.69
C LEU A 35 1.19 11.85 -17.58
N LEU A 36 2.40 11.59 -17.08
CA LEU A 36 3.64 11.82 -17.78
C LEU A 36 4.22 10.50 -18.28
N ASP A 37 4.71 10.51 -19.52
CA ASP A 37 5.46 9.41 -20.09
C ASP A 37 6.94 9.58 -19.72
N VAL A 38 7.30 9.06 -18.54
CA VAL A 38 8.69 9.08 -18.04
C VAL A 38 9.10 7.69 -17.58
N PRO A 39 10.36 7.27 -17.84
CA PRO A 39 10.76 5.90 -17.61
C PRO A 39 11.22 5.63 -16.17
N ARG A 40 10.40 6.02 -15.21
CA ARG A 40 10.64 5.81 -13.78
C ARG A 40 9.35 5.89 -12.99
N PHE A 41 9.38 5.41 -11.76
CA PHE A 41 8.37 5.78 -10.77
C PHE A 41 8.39 7.31 -10.62
N LEU A 42 7.30 7.96 -10.99
CA LEU A 42 7.08 9.37 -10.74
C LEU A 42 5.71 9.52 -10.12
N LEU A 43 5.70 10.07 -8.93
CA LEU A 43 4.54 10.62 -8.30
C LEU A 43 5.02 11.79 -7.46
N GLN A 44 4.55 12.98 -7.78
CA GLN A 44 4.93 14.20 -7.07
C GLN A 44 3.90 15.29 -7.36
N GLN A 45 3.77 16.23 -6.43
CA GLN A 45 3.16 17.51 -6.72
C GLN A 45 4.23 18.47 -7.25
N LEU A 46 3.97 19.07 -8.42
CA LEU A 46 4.83 20.11 -8.98
C LEU A 46 4.04 21.08 -9.88
N TYR A 47 4.31 22.38 -9.71
CA TYR A 47 3.69 23.48 -10.46
C TYR A 47 2.16 23.49 -10.36
N GLY A 48 1.62 23.28 -9.15
CA GLY A 48 0.17 23.24 -8.93
C GLY A 48 -0.52 22.00 -9.48
N THR A 49 0.21 20.96 -9.92
CA THR A 49 -0.36 19.74 -10.50
C THR A 49 0.26 18.49 -9.90
N VAL A 50 -0.54 17.44 -9.70
CA VAL A 50 -0.03 16.11 -9.38
C VAL A 50 0.46 15.46 -10.67
N GLN A 51 1.74 15.11 -10.72
CA GLN A 51 2.36 14.43 -11.83
C GLN A 51 2.52 12.96 -11.49
N VAL A 52 2.04 12.08 -12.37
CA VAL A 52 2.13 10.63 -12.19
C VAL A 52 2.64 9.97 -13.46
N SER A 53 3.51 8.95 -13.37
CA SER A 53 3.90 8.15 -14.52
C SER A 53 3.03 6.91 -14.68
N GLU A 54 2.93 6.40 -15.92
CA GLU A 54 2.28 5.10 -16.15
C GLU A 54 3.00 3.99 -15.39
N VAL A 55 4.34 4.04 -15.33
CA VAL A 55 5.17 3.11 -14.55
C VAL A 55 4.75 3.10 -13.08
N ALA A 56 4.56 4.27 -12.46
CA ALA A 56 4.14 4.35 -11.05
C ALA A 56 2.80 3.67 -10.80
N LEU A 57 1.79 3.95 -11.64
CA LEU A 57 0.47 3.32 -11.52
C LEU A 57 0.53 1.80 -11.68
N ARG A 58 1.37 1.31 -12.61
CA ARG A 58 1.56 -0.12 -12.86
C ARG A 58 2.34 -0.80 -11.75
N GLN A 59 3.31 -0.12 -11.13
CA GLN A 59 4.03 -0.63 -9.98
C GLN A 59 3.12 -0.73 -8.75
N ILE A 60 2.29 0.29 -8.46
CA ILE A 60 1.26 0.21 -7.39
C ILE A 60 0.33 -0.98 -7.63
N TRP A 61 -0.11 -1.17 -8.88
CA TRP A 61 -0.94 -2.31 -9.27
C TRP A 61 -0.25 -3.65 -8.98
N LEU A 62 0.97 -3.85 -9.48
CA LEU A 62 1.73 -5.08 -9.23
C LEU A 62 2.02 -5.31 -7.74
N THR A 63 2.28 -4.25 -6.96
CA THR A 63 2.45 -4.36 -5.51
C THR A 63 1.21 -4.93 -4.84
N GLY A 64 0.00 -4.50 -5.22
CA GLY A 64 -1.22 -5.04 -4.58
C GLY A 64 -1.44 -6.53 -4.87
N TYR A 65 -1.16 -6.99 -6.09
CA TYR A 65 -1.22 -8.43 -6.41
C TYR A 65 -0.11 -9.22 -5.73
N ALA A 66 1.09 -8.67 -5.62
CA ALA A 66 2.16 -9.27 -4.82
C ALA A 66 1.76 -9.34 -3.33
N ALA A 67 1.18 -8.27 -2.77
CA ALA A 67 0.70 -8.25 -1.38
C ALA A 67 -0.40 -9.28 -1.13
N TRP A 68 -1.32 -9.50 -2.07
CA TRP A 68 -2.31 -10.57 -1.94
C TRP A 68 -1.69 -11.96 -2.05
N SER A 69 -0.73 -12.16 -2.96
CA SER A 69 0.05 -13.40 -3.04
C SER A 69 0.82 -13.68 -1.74
N ALA A 70 1.30 -12.64 -1.04
CA ALA A 70 1.92 -12.78 0.27
C ALA A 70 0.94 -13.28 1.34
N VAL A 71 -0.32 -12.82 1.31
CA VAL A 71 -1.38 -13.32 2.19
C VAL A 71 -1.64 -14.80 1.94
N GLN A 72 -1.75 -15.22 0.68
CA GLN A 72 -1.93 -16.63 0.32
C GLN A 72 -0.73 -17.49 0.74
N ALA A 73 0.48 -16.94 0.70
CA ALA A 73 1.70 -17.61 1.13
C ALA A 73 1.77 -17.79 2.65
N TYR A 74 1.47 -16.75 3.43
CA TYR A 74 1.81 -16.75 4.86
C TYR A 74 0.64 -16.89 5.84
N ASN A 75 -0.62 -16.72 5.42
CA ASN A 75 -1.73 -16.76 6.38
C ASN A 75 -1.88 -18.12 7.07
N VAL A 76 -1.81 -19.23 6.32
CA VAL A 76 -1.95 -20.60 6.84
C VAL A 76 -0.79 -20.97 7.75
N PRO A 77 0.50 -20.87 7.35
CA PRO A 77 1.59 -21.22 8.25
C PRO A 77 1.61 -20.34 9.52
N LEU A 78 1.26 -19.05 9.43
CA LEU A 78 1.10 -18.20 10.62
C LEU A 78 -0.01 -18.71 11.55
N ALA A 79 -1.19 -19.04 10.99
CA ALA A 79 -2.31 -19.56 11.78
C ALA A 79 -1.97 -20.91 12.43
N LEU A 80 -1.34 -21.82 11.68
CA LEU A 80 -0.91 -23.11 12.20
C LEU A 80 0.14 -22.98 13.30
N SER A 81 1.13 -22.09 13.12
CA SER A 81 2.11 -21.84 14.18
C SER A 81 1.46 -21.29 15.45
N ALA A 82 0.49 -20.39 15.33
CA ALA A 82 -0.26 -19.88 16.49
C ALA A 82 -1.07 -20.98 17.20
N VAL A 83 -1.76 -21.83 16.43
CA VAL A 83 -2.59 -22.93 16.99
C VAL A 83 -1.74 -24.00 17.69
N HIS A 84 -0.54 -24.27 17.17
CA HIS A 84 0.34 -25.32 17.67
C HIS A 84 1.45 -24.82 18.61
N ASP A 85 1.44 -23.53 18.98
CA ASP A 85 2.54 -22.88 19.73
C ASP A 85 3.92 -23.17 19.11
N ALA A 86 3.95 -23.24 17.77
CA ALA A 86 5.16 -23.50 17.01
C ALA A 86 5.91 -22.19 16.76
N PRO A 87 7.25 -22.22 16.66
CA PRO A 87 8.02 -21.01 16.39
C PRO A 87 7.68 -20.41 15.02
N LEU A 88 7.94 -19.11 14.90
CA LEU A 88 8.08 -18.45 13.62
C LEU A 88 9.40 -18.91 13.00
N ASP A 89 9.35 -19.87 12.08
CA ASP A 89 10.52 -20.40 11.38
C ASP A 89 10.24 -20.44 9.87
N ILE A 90 10.57 -19.33 9.21
CA ILE A 90 10.35 -19.15 7.77
C ILE A 90 11.14 -20.19 6.95
N ALA A 91 12.35 -20.55 7.40
CA ALA A 91 13.17 -21.53 6.70
C ALA A 91 12.56 -22.92 6.77
N ALA A 92 12.02 -23.31 7.95
CA ALA A 92 11.28 -24.56 8.10
C ALA A 92 10.01 -24.58 7.26
N TRP A 93 9.27 -23.46 7.19
CA TRP A 93 8.09 -23.36 6.32
C TRP A 93 8.45 -23.51 4.85
N HIS A 94 9.50 -22.82 4.38
CA HIS A 94 9.95 -22.87 2.99
C HIS A 94 10.40 -24.28 2.56
N ALA A 95 10.84 -25.13 3.49
CA ALA A 95 11.16 -26.52 3.21
C ALA A 95 9.93 -27.38 2.83
N VAL A 96 8.71 -26.90 3.10
CA VAL A 96 7.47 -27.54 2.67
C VAL A 96 7.20 -27.21 1.18
N PRO A 97 7.07 -28.20 0.28
CA PRO A 97 6.93 -27.94 -1.17
C PRO A 97 5.79 -26.97 -1.53
N SER A 98 4.62 -27.12 -0.92
CA SER A 98 3.47 -26.23 -1.17
C SER A 98 3.71 -24.80 -0.69
N GLN A 99 4.56 -24.61 0.33
CA GLN A 99 4.97 -23.27 0.76
C GLN A 99 5.96 -22.67 -0.24
N ALA A 100 6.95 -23.45 -0.67
CA ALA A 100 7.94 -23.01 -1.66
C ALA A 100 7.27 -22.54 -2.97
N GLU A 101 6.22 -23.22 -3.42
CA GLU A 101 5.43 -22.80 -4.58
C GLU A 101 4.74 -21.44 -4.38
N ARG A 102 4.19 -21.19 -3.19
CA ARG A 102 3.54 -19.91 -2.86
C ARG A 102 4.54 -18.78 -2.69
N ASP A 103 5.68 -19.07 -2.07
CA ASP A 103 6.80 -18.13 -1.97
C ASP A 103 7.31 -17.76 -3.36
N PHE A 104 7.43 -18.73 -4.26
CA PHE A 104 7.82 -18.50 -5.66
C PHE A 104 6.81 -17.65 -6.42
N ALA A 105 5.51 -17.86 -6.21
CA ALA A 105 4.46 -17.02 -6.82
C ALA A 105 4.58 -15.56 -6.38
N PHE A 106 4.79 -15.32 -5.07
CA PHE A 106 5.04 -13.98 -4.54
C PHE A 106 6.34 -13.38 -5.11
N ASP A 107 7.45 -14.13 -5.07
CA ASP A 107 8.76 -13.68 -5.53
C ASP A 107 8.72 -13.30 -7.01
N SER A 108 8.02 -14.10 -7.85
CA SER A 108 7.85 -13.81 -9.26
C SER A 108 7.11 -12.49 -9.53
N LEU A 109 6.08 -12.18 -8.73
CA LEU A 109 5.35 -10.91 -8.84
C LEU A 109 6.18 -9.72 -8.34
N PHE A 110 6.92 -9.91 -7.25
CA PHE A 110 7.83 -8.90 -6.74
C PHE A 110 8.94 -8.60 -7.75
N ASP A 111 9.49 -9.62 -8.41
CA ASP A 111 10.51 -9.45 -9.44
C ASP A 111 9.99 -8.67 -10.64
N LYS A 112 8.72 -8.89 -11.01
CA LYS A 112 8.04 -8.14 -12.07
C LYS A 112 7.84 -6.66 -11.71
N LEU A 113 7.52 -6.37 -10.45
CA LEU A 113 7.47 -4.99 -9.92
C LEU A 113 8.81 -4.26 -10.07
N ILE A 114 9.91 -4.92 -9.70
CA ILE A 114 11.26 -4.34 -9.79
C ILE A 114 11.73 -4.25 -11.26
N GLU A 115 11.45 -5.29 -12.06
CA GLU A 115 11.75 -5.32 -13.50
C GLU A 115 11.10 -4.14 -14.22
N LEU A 116 9.82 -3.87 -13.95
CA LEU A 116 9.10 -2.75 -14.56
C LEU A 116 9.74 -1.40 -14.22
N GLY A 117 10.14 -1.20 -12.95
CA GLY A 117 10.84 0.02 -12.53
C GLY A 117 12.19 0.21 -13.23
N ARG A 118 12.90 -0.90 -13.50
CA ARG A 118 14.19 -0.90 -14.21
C ARG A 118 14.04 -0.65 -15.71
N ILE A 119 13.02 -1.23 -16.36
CA ILE A 119 12.73 -1.00 -17.79
C ILE A 119 12.21 0.41 -18.00
N GLY A 120 11.36 0.90 -17.09
CA GLY A 120 10.74 2.21 -17.18
C GLY A 120 9.69 2.32 -18.29
N SER A 121 9.25 1.22 -18.88
CA SER A 121 8.23 1.25 -19.94
C SER A 121 7.46 -0.05 -19.98
N LEU A 122 6.24 0.00 -20.52
CA LEU A 122 5.49 -1.20 -20.88
C LEU A 122 6.00 -1.82 -22.18
N GLU A 123 6.70 -1.06 -23.03
CA GLU A 123 7.35 -1.60 -24.20
C GLU A 123 8.49 -2.54 -23.78
N GLY A 124 8.38 -3.81 -24.16
CA GLY A 124 9.34 -4.85 -23.75
C GLY A 124 9.13 -5.40 -22.33
N PHE A 125 8.11 -4.96 -21.60
CA PHE A 125 7.75 -5.55 -20.31
C PHE A 125 6.77 -6.72 -20.51
N ASN A 126 7.16 -7.91 -20.04
CA ASN A 126 6.29 -9.08 -20.04
C ASN A 126 5.39 -9.06 -18.81
N TRP A 127 4.12 -8.72 -19.01
CA TRP A 127 3.10 -8.70 -17.96
C TRP A 127 2.91 -10.10 -17.34
N PRO A 128 2.77 -10.23 -16.01
CA PRO A 128 2.57 -11.53 -15.37
C PRO A 128 1.23 -12.17 -15.79
N GLU A 129 1.23 -13.46 -16.14
CA GLU A 129 0.04 -14.16 -16.65
C GLU A 129 -1.14 -14.20 -15.65
N ASN A 130 -0.83 -14.26 -14.34
CA ASN A 130 -1.82 -14.37 -13.27
C ASN A 130 -2.26 -13.02 -12.69
N VAL A 131 -1.89 -11.91 -13.34
CA VAL A 131 -2.31 -10.56 -12.93
C VAL A 131 -3.17 -9.98 -14.04
N PRO A 132 -4.42 -9.59 -13.79
CA PRO A 132 -5.24 -8.93 -14.80
C PRO A 132 -4.61 -7.58 -15.18
N TYR A 133 -4.81 -7.18 -16.44
CA TYR A 133 -4.39 -5.86 -16.87
C TYR A 133 -5.23 -4.79 -16.16
N PRO A 134 -4.67 -3.61 -15.83
CA PRO A 134 -5.43 -2.57 -15.13
C PRO A 134 -6.70 -2.11 -15.85
N GLN A 135 -6.71 -2.13 -17.18
CA GLN A 135 -7.90 -1.81 -18.00
C GLN A 135 -9.03 -2.84 -17.85
N GLU A 136 -8.72 -4.03 -17.33
CA GLU A 136 -9.66 -5.12 -17.09
C GLU A 136 -10.23 -5.10 -15.67
N GLY A 137 -9.73 -4.22 -14.79
CA GLY A 137 -10.08 -4.20 -13.36
C GLY A 137 -11.59 -4.14 -13.07
N LEU A 138 -12.35 -3.38 -13.86
CA LEU A 138 -13.81 -3.30 -13.72
C LEU A 138 -14.56 -4.54 -14.24
N LYS A 139 -13.90 -5.40 -15.02
CA LYS A 139 -14.44 -6.63 -15.60
C LYS A 139 -14.10 -7.87 -14.77
N ILE A 140 -13.28 -7.74 -13.73
CA ILE A 140 -12.93 -8.85 -12.84
C ILE A 140 -14.19 -9.36 -12.14
N THR A 141 -14.45 -10.66 -12.28
CA THR A 141 -15.59 -11.35 -11.68
C THR A 141 -15.18 -12.31 -10.56
N ASP A 142 -13.91 -12.74 -10.55
CA ASP A 142 -13.35 -13.54 -9.47
C ASP A 142 -13.31 -12.71 -8.18
N PRO A 143 -13.92 -13.19 -7.06
CA PRO A 143 -14.01 -12.42 -5.83
C PRO A 143 -12.65 -12.06 -5.21
N GLU A 144 -11.66 -12.95 -5.27
CA GLU A 144 -10.34 -12.69 -4.69
C GLU A 144 -9.60 -11.61 -5.48
N MET A 145 -9.53 -11.77 -6.81
CA MET A 145 -8.94 -10.75 -7.68
C MET A 145 -9.70 -9.43 -7.60
N LYS A 146 -11.02 -9.46 -7.42
CA LYS A 146 -11.82 -8.24 -7.23
C LYS A 146 -11.50 -7.57 -5.91
N GLY A 147 -11.32 -8.35 -4.84
CA GLY A 147 -10.82 -7.86 -3.55
C GLY A 147 -9.46 -7.18 -3.69
N THR A 148 -8.51 -7.81 -4.38
CA THR A 148 -7.19 -7.23 -4.66
C THR A 148 -7.30 -5.93 -5.46
N PHE A 149 -8.16 -5.89 -6.50
CA PHE A 149 -8.44 -4.67 -7.26
C PHE A 149 -8.92 -3.53 -6.36
N ASP A 150 -9.89 -3.79 -5.48
CA ASP A 150 -10.42 -2.78 -4.57
C ASP A 150 -9.32 -2.24 -3.64
N LEU A 151 -8.46 -3.13 -3.11
CA LEU A 151 -7.34 -2.73 -2.25
C LEU A 151 -6.29 -1.90 -3.01
N VAL A 152 -6.00 -2.22 -4.27
CA VAL A 152 -5.13 -1.43 -5.14
C VAL A 152 -5.72 -0.05 -5.41
N CYS A 153 -7.03 0.04 -5.63
CA CYS A 153 -7.70 1.34 -5.76
C CYS A 153 -7.56 2.18 -4.47
N MET A 154 -7.71 1.56 -3.30
CA MET A 154 -7.49 2.23 -2.01
C MET A 154 -6.04 2.68 -1.82
N ALA A 155 -5.06 1.86 -2.25
CA ALA A 155 -3.65 2.24 -2.25
C ALA A 155 -3.41 3.46 -3.15
N GLY A 156 -3.94 3.44 -4.37
CA GLY A 156 -3.87 4.58 -5.29
C GLY A 156 -4.51 5.84 -4.72
N ALA A 157 -5.69 5.73 -4.09
CA ALA A 157 -6.38 6.87 -3.50
C ALA A 157 -5.56 7.50 -2.36
N TYR A 158 -4.97 6.69 -1.47
CA TYR A 158 -4.09 7.20 -0.42
C TYR A 158 -2.87 7.95 -1.00
N VAL A 159 -2.25 7.36 -2.00
CA VAL A 159 -1.07 7.90 -2.67
C VAL A 159 -1.38 9.23 -3.37
N PHE A 160 -2.52 9.32 -4.06
CA PHE A 160 -2.96 10.61 -4.61
C PHE A 160 -3.33 11.62 -3.52
N ALA A 161 -3.99 11.19 -2.43
CA ALA A 161 -4.32 12.08 -1.33
C ALA A 161 -3.07 12.73 -0.71
N HIS A 162 -1.99 11.96 -0.55
CA HIS A 162 -0.71 12.48 -0.11
C HIS A 162 -0.23 13.64 -1.00
N GLU A 163 -0.21 13.45 -2.33
CA GLU A 163 0.18 14.50 -3.28
C GLU A 163 -0.78 15.69 -3.33
N VAL A 164 -2.08 15.44 -3.12
CA VAL A 164 -3.06 16.52 -2.98
C VAL A 164 -2.70 17.42 -1.81
N ARG A 165 -2.24 16.86 -0.68
CA ARG A 165 -1.90 17.65 0.50
C ARG A 165 -0.70 18.57 0.25
N HIS A 166 0.34 18.10 -0.46
CA HIS A 166 1.42 18.98 -0.93
C HIS A 166 0.86 20.15 -1.77
N GLY A 167 -0.08 19.85 -2.67
CA GLY A 167 -0.71 20.88 -3.51
C GLY A 167 -1.52 21.91 -2.71
N VAL A 168 -2.23 21.47 -1.68
CA VAL A 168 -2.96 22.38 -0.78
C VAL A 168 -1.99 23.28 -0.02
N PHE A 169 -0.88 22.75 0.49
CA PHE A 169 0.15 23.56 1.16
C PHE A 169 0.75 24.63 0.24
N GLU A 170 1.03 24.29 -1.02
CA GLU A 170 1.52 25.24 -2.01
C GLU A 170 0.49 26.35 -2.30
N GLN A 171 -0.78 25.99 -2.49
CA GLN A 171 -1.85 26.94 -2.80
C GLN A 171 -2.15 27.91 -1.65
N GLU A 172 -2.12 27.43 -0.42
CA GLU A 172 -2.39 28.22 0.78
C GLU A 172 -1.17 29.02 1.26
N GLY A 173 0.03 28.76 0.72
CA GLY A 173 1.28 29.33 1.21
C GLY A 173 1.59 28.89 2.66
N SER A 174 1.11 27.71 3.04
CA SER A 174 1.16 27.16 4.40
C SER A 174 2.11 25.96 4.53
N ARG A 175 2.95 25.73 3.50
CA ARG A 175 3.96 24.66 3.47
C ARG A 175 4.90 24.75 4.70
N PRO A 176 5.08 23.66 5.46
CA PRO A 176 6.08 23.61 6.53
C PRO A 176 7.50 23.93 6.01
N ASN A 177 8.32 24.56 6.85
CA ASN A 177 9.71 24.86 6.49
C ASN A 177 10.60 23.60 6.53
N ASP A 178 10.24 22.64 7.37
CA ASP A 178 10.87 21.33 7.45
C ASP A 178 10.16 20.35 6.50
N LEU A 179 10.90 19.78 5.55
CA LEU A 179 10.36 18.85 4.57
C LEU A 179 9.89 17.53 5.20
N VAL A 180 10.56 17.09 6.27
CA VAL A 180 10.16 15.89 7.02
C VAL A 180 8.83 16.14 7.73
N GLU A 181 8.62 17.33 8.27
CA GLU A 181 7.34 17.73 8.88
C GLU A 181 6.21 17.78 7.83
N GLU A 182 6.50 18.30 6.64
CA GLU A 182 5.56 18.30 5.52
C GLU A 182 5.11 16.89 5.12
N GLU A 183 6.06 15.95 4.95
CA GLU A 183 5.76 14.54 4.65
C GLU A 183 4.88 13.88 5.72
N TRP A 184 5.16 14.17 6.99
CA TRP A 184 4.34 13.69 8.10
C TRP A 184 2.91 14.21 8.05
N GLU A 185 2.74 15.51 7.79
CA GLU A 185 1.41 16.11 7.66
C GLU A 185 0.67 15.59 6.43
N CYS A 186 1.37 15.32 5.33
CA CYS A 186 0.78 14.72 4.13
C CYS A 186 0.31 13.28 4.40
N ASP A 187 1.11 12.48 5.10
CA ASP A 187 0.70 11.13 5.52
C ASP A 187 -0.49 11.15 6.50
N ARG A 188 -0.46 12.01 7.53
CA ARG A 188 -1.55 12.14 8.52
C ARG A 188 -2.84 12.60 7.86
N TRP A 189 -2.76 13.58 6.96
CA TRP A 189 -3.92 14.08 6.25
C TRP A 189 -4.51 13.01 5.31
N ALA A 190 -3.68 12.31 4.54
CA ALA A 190 -4.14 11.23 3.67
C ALA A 190 -4.79 10.09 4.47
N LEU A 191 -4.24 9.77 5.65
CA LEU A 191 -4.82 8.79 6.57
C LEU A 191 -6.18 9.24 7.13
N SER A 192 -6.28 10.49 7.59
CA SER A 192 -7.53 11.11 8.06
C SER A 192 -8.61 11.13 6.97
N LEU A 193 -8.26 11.53 5.75
CA LEU A 193 -9.16 11.52 4.60
C LEU A 193 -9.75 10.13 4.37
N MET A 194 -8.92 9.09 4.46
CA MET A 194 -9.33 7.71 4.25
C MET A 194 -10.18 7.16 5.40
N LEU A 195 -9.97 7.60 6.64
CA LEU A 195 -10.46 6.87 7.82
C LEU A 195 -11.48 7.61 8.68
N ASP A 196 -11.49 8.94 8.73
CA ASP A 196 -12.25 9.68 9.75
C ASP A 196 -13.77 9.57 9.57
N GLU A 197 -14.24 9.52 8.32
CA GLU A 197 -15.67 9.35 8.01
C GLU A 197 -16.04 7.90 7.62
N ALA A 198 -15.11 6.96 7.80
CA ALA A 198 -15.33 5.56 7.45
C ALA A 198 -16.47 4.92 8.26
N GLU A 199 -16.62 5.29 9.54
CA GLU A 199 -17.70 4.80 10.41
C GLU A 199 -19.07 5.29 9.94
N ASP A 200 -19.17 6.59 9.68
CA ASP A 200 -20.35 7.23 9.14
C ASP A 200 -20.77 6.62 7.80
N TYR A 201 -19.82 6.43 6.89
CA TYR A 201 -20.02 5.74 5.62
C TYR A 201 -20.51 4.31 5.85
N ALA A 202 -19.87 3.54 6.74
CA ALA A 202 -20.24 2.16 7.02
C ALA A 202 -21.69 2.06 7.55
N ASN A 203 -22.03 2.90 8.53
CA ASN A 203 -23.36 2.95 9.13
C ASN A 203 -24.45 3.30 8.11
N ARG A 204 -24.21 4.29 7.24
CA ARG A 204 -25.16 4.70 6.18
C ARG A 204 -25.38 3.59 5.13
N ASN A 205 -24.39 2.73 4.91
CA ASN A 205 -24.42 1.68 3.91
C ASN A 205 -24.66 0.27 4.48
N GLY A 206 -24.89 0.14 5.79
CA GLY A 206 -25.19 -1.14 6.43
C GLY A 206 -23.99 -2.09 6.58
N TRP A 207 -22.78 -1.56 6.60
CA TRP A 207 -21.54 -2.31 6.85
C TRP A 207 -21.08 -2.16 8.30
N ALA A 208 -20.30 -3.13 8.80
CA ALA A 208 -19.61 -2.95 10.08
C ALA A 208 -18.51 -1.88 9.93
N PRO A 209 -18.44 -0.86 10.81
CA PRO A 209 -17.40 0.17 10.76
C PRO A 209 -15.98 -0.40 10.77
N SER A 210 -15.73 -1.45 11.56
CA SER A 210 -14.45 -2.13 11.65
C SER A 210 -14.00 -2.75 10.33
N ASP A 211 -14.93 -3.31 9.54
CA ASP A 211 -14.62 -3.93 8.24
C ASP A 211 -14.23 -2.88 7.19
N VAL A 212 -14.98 -1.78 7.11
CA VAL A 212 -14.66 -0.68 6.17
C VAL A 212 -13.30 -0.07 6.52
N ARG A 213 -13.09 0.25 7.80
CA ARG A 213 -11.83 0.83 8.28
C ARG A 213 -10.66 -0.11 8.03
N ALA A 214 -10.80 -1.40 8.34
CA ALA A 214 -9.76 -2.40 8.12
C ALA A 214 -9.44 -2.58 6.62
N LYS A 215 -10.46 -2.60 5.74
CA LYS A 215 -10.25 -2.69 4.28
C LYS A 215 -9.47 -1.48 3.75
N ARG A 216 -9.82 -0.27 4.18
CA ARG A 216 -9.10 0.96 3.79
C ARG A 216 -7.66 0.95 4.30
N LEU A 217 -7.44 0.54 5.55
CA LEU A 217 -6.09 0.38 6.12
C LEU A 217 -5.24 -0.62 5.34
N LEU A 218 -5.80 -1.76 4.90
CA LEU A 218 -5.06 -2.70 4.05
C LEU A 218 -4.61 -2.07 2.72
N GLY A 219 -5.45 -1.23 2.10
CA GLY A 219 -5.06 -0.47 0.90
C GLY A 219 -3.90 0.50 1.18
N ILE A 220 -3.95 1.20 2.32
CA ILE A 220 -2.87 2.12 2.74
C ILE A 220 -1.57 1.35 3.03
N ILE A 221 -1.66 0.17 3.64
CA ILE A 221 -0.51 -0.71 3.86
C ILE A 221 0.11 -1.13 2.52
N ILE A 222 -0.69 -1.46 1.51
CA ILE A 222 -0.17 -1.75 0.15
C ILE A 222 0.56 -0.55 -0.44
N ALA A 223 0.03 0.66 -0.27
CA ALA A 223 0.74 1.87 -0.69
C ALA A 223 2.10 2.03 0.02
N LYS A 224 2.15 1.80 1.34
CA LYS A 224 3.41 1.83 2.09
C LYS A 224 4.37 0.71 1.68
N LEU A 225 3.86 -0.47 1.31
CA LEU A 225 4.67 -1.56 0.77
C LEU A 225 5.22 -1.23 -0.62
N THR A 226 4.50 -0.45 -1.44
CA THR A 226 5.05 0.06 -2.71
C THR A 226 6.25 0.97 -2.43
N ILE A 227 6.12 1.91 -1.48
CA ILE A 227 7.23 2.79 -1.07
C ILE A 227 8.40 1.93 -0.57
N LEU A 228 8.16 0.99 0.35
CA LEU A 228 9.19 0.10 0.88
C LEU A 228 9.93 -0.68 -0.22
N ALA A 229 9.19 -1.23 -1.19
CA ALA A 229 9.76 -2.05 -2.26
C ALA A 229 10.58 -1.24 -3.28
N LEU A 230 10.22 0.03 -3.50
CA LEU A 230 10.84 0.88 -4.52
C LEU A 230 11.92 1.81 -3.95
N THR A 231 11.86 2.11 -2.66
CA THR A 231 12.89 2.90 -1.97
C THR A 231 14.14 2.02 -1.76
N PRO A 232 15.33 2.45 -2.22
CA PRO A 232 16.58 1.75 -1.95
C PRO A 232 16.79 1.56 -0.44
N ARG A 233 17.29 0.39 -0.02
CA ARG A 233 17.50 0.09 1.41
C ARG A 233 18.38 1.11 2.14
N SER A 234 19.35 1.70 1.44
CA SER A 234 20.20 2.79 1.96
C SER A 234 19.43 4.06 2.35
N SER A 235 18.16 4.18 1.95
CA SER A 235 17.28 5.32 2.17
C SER A 235 16.04 4.96 3.00
N TRP A 236 16.10 3.85 3.75
CA TRP A 236 14.99 3.43 4.61
C TRP A 236 14.94 4.15 5.95
N ASP A 237 16.10 4.59 6.43
CA ASP A 237 16.21 5.47 7.60
C ASP A 237 15.99 6.93 7.18
N GLU A 238 15.93 7.83 8.15
CA GLU A 238 15.64 9.26 7.92
C GLU A 238 16.63 9.89 6.91
N SER A 239 16.08 10.66 5.96
CA SER A 239 16.84 11.50 5.04
C SER A 239 16.55 12.98 5.31
N GLU A 240 17.24 13.87 4.58
CA GLU A 240 17.01 15.32 4.69
C GLU A 240 15.56 15.75 4.36
N ASP A 241 14.84 14.91 3.61
CA ASP A 241 13.55 15.24 3.01
C ASP A 241 12.45 14.21 3.29
N HIS A 242 12.74 13.06 3.90
CA HIS A 242 11.74 12.02 4.17
C HIS A 242 11.91 11.35 5.54
N PRO A 243 10.80 11.08 6.26
CA PRO A 243 10.84 10.27 7.47
C PRO A 243 11.21 8.80 7.19
N PRO A 244 11.71 8.05 8.19
CA PRO A 244 12.02 6.63 8.05
C PRO A 244 10.81 5.80 7.56
N VAL A 245 11.05 4.86 6.65
CA VAL A 245 10.00 3.99 6.08
C VAL A 245 9.28 3.20 7.16
N ARG A 246 10.02 2.71 8.17
CA ARG A 246 9.45 1.97 9.31
C ARG A 246 8.45 2.82 10.10
N GLU A 247 8.74 4.10 10.32
CA GLU A 247 7.91 4.99 11.13
C GLU A 247 6.66 5.40 10.33
N ARG A 248 6.82 5.64 9.02
CA ARG A 248 5.68 5.85 8.11
C ARG A 248 4.76 4.64 8.04
N MET A 249 5.29 3.41 8.13
CA MET A 249 4.49 2.19 8.24
C MET A 249 3.81 2.08 9.61
N GLN A 250 4.52 2.38 10.70
CA GLN A 250 3.97 2.37 12.06
C GLN A 250 2.80 3.33 12.24
N LEU A 251 2.87 4.52 11.65
CA LEU A 251 1.76 5.47 11.63
C LEU A 251 0.46 4.82 11.12
N VAL A 252 0.55 3.98 10.09
CA VAL A 252 -0.62 3.27 9.53
C VAL A 252 -1.07 2.13 10.45
N LEU A 253 -0.13 1.41 11.07
CA LEU A 253 -0.46 0.36 12.04
C LEU A 253 -1.12 0.92 13.30
N ASP A 254 -0.69 2.10 13.76
CA ASP A 254 -1.25 2.80 14.92
C ASP A 254 -2.69 3.27 14.67
N ALA A 255 -3.06 3.53 13.41
CA ALA A 255 -4.43 3.86 13.03
C ALA A 255 -5.39 2.66 13.04
N ALA A 256 -4.89 1.43 13.18
CA ALA A 256 -5.70 0.24 13.41
C ALA A 256 -6.17 0.16 14.87
N VAL A 257 -7.20 0.94 15.19
CA VAL A 257 -7.83 0.99 16.52
C VAL A 257 -8.89 -0.09 16.66
N ASP A 258 -9.00 -0.66 17.87
CA ASP A 258 -9.99 -1.70 18.16
C ASP A 258 -11.43 -1.15 18.15
N PRO A 259 -12.42 -1.95 17.73
CA PRO A 259 -12.27 -3.33 17.25
C PRO A 259 -11.76 -3.38 15.79
N VAL A 260 -10.80 -4.28 15.54
CA VAL A 260 -10.44 -4.70 14.18
C VAL A 260 -10.94 -6.12 13.91
N PRO A 261 -11.26 -6.49 12.66
CA PRO A 261 -11.65 -7.86 12.33
C PRO A 261 -10.53 -8.88 12.61
N ASP A 262 -10.90 -10.11 12.97
CA ASP A 262 -9.95 -11.18 13.32
C ASP A 262 -8.92 -11.48 12.22
N TRP A 263 -9.31 -11.29 10.95
CA TRP A 263 -8.45 -11.49 9.80
C TRP A 263 -7.41 -10.37 9.60
N PHE A 264 -7.60 -9.19 10.18
CA PHE A 264 -6.81 -8.00 9.84
C PHE A 264 -5.31 -8.20 10.15
N TRP A 265 -4.98 -8.53 11.39
CA TRP A 265 -3.57 -8.58 11.80
C TRP A 265 -2.81 -9.71 11.12
N ILE A 266 -3.41 -10.88 10.92
CA ILE A 266 -2.75 -11.98 10.20
C ILE A 266 -2.53 -11.62 8.72
N THR A 267 -3.45 -10.90 8.08
CA THR A 267 -3.29 -10.38 6.72
C THR A 267 -2.10 -9.41 6.65
N VAL A 268 -2.05 -8.43 7.56
CA VAL A 268 -0.94 -7.45 7.62
C VAL A 268 0.40 -8.14 7.89
N THR A 269 0.45 -9.04 8.88
CA THR A 269 1.67 -9.81 9.18
C THR A 269 2.13 -10.61 7.96
N SER A 270 1.21 -11.24 7.23
CA SER A 270 1.55 -12.02 6.03
C SER A 270 2.24 -11.17 4.97
N MET A 271 1.71 -9.97 4.71
CA MET A 271 2.28 -9.02 3.77
C MET A 271 3.68 -8.55 4.22
N LEU A 272 3.80 -8.08 5.47
CA LEU A 272 5.06 -7.58 6.02
C LEU A 272 6.14 -8.67 6.00
N LEU A 273 5.78 -9.91 6.36
CA LEU A 273 6.71 -11.03 6.41
C LEU A 273 7.29 -11.38 5.04
N ALA A 274 6.44 -11.46 4.01
CA ALA A 274 6.87 -11.76 2.65
C ALA A 274 7.77 -10.67 2.08
N PHE A 275 7.38 -9.40 2.24
CA PHE A 275 8.17 -8.26 1.77
C PHE A 275 9.51 -8.17 2.51
N ALA A 276 9.52 -8.29 3.84
CA ALA A 276 10.74 -8.30 4.63
C ALA A 276 11.69 -9.42 4.17
N ARG A 277 11.18 -10.66 3.99
CA ARG A 277 11.99 -11.77 3.45
C ARG A 277 12.59 -11.42 2.08
N ARG A 278 11.77 -10.96 1.14
CA ARG A 278 12.22 -10.69 -0.24
C ARG A 278 13.24 -9.56 -0.32
N LEU A 279 13.15 -8.60 0.59
CA LEU A 279 14.09 -7.48 0.75
C LEU A 279 15.35 -7.85 1.55
N GLY A 280 15.52 -9.12 1.93
CA GLY A 280 16.71 -9.63 2.60
C GLY A 280 16.78 -9.27 4.07
N ILE A 281 15.65 -9.05 4.73
CA ILE A 281 15.57 -8.91 6.18
C ILE A 281 15.62 -10.29 6.81
N SER A 282 16.62 -10.50 7.67
CA SER A 282 16.83 -11.76 8.36
C SER A 282 15.86 -11.89 9.54
N ILE A 283 14.95 -12.85 9.46
CA ILE A 283 13.99 -13.17 10.53
C ILE A 283 14.38 -14.54 11.08
N THR A 284 15.12 -14.53 12.17
CA THR A 284 15.62 -15.75 12.80
C THR A 284 14.48 -16.54 13.47
N PRO A 285 14.60 -17.88 13.55
CA PRO A 285 13.64 -18.70 14.26
C PRO A 285 13.44 -18.22 15.70
N ARG A 286 12.19 -17.94 16.07
CA ARG A 286 11.83 -17.41 17.40
C ARG A 286 10.43 -17.83 17.80
N PRO A 287 10.11 -17.87 19.11
CA PRO A 287 8.74 -18.05 19.57
C PRO A 287 7.82 -17.02 18.93
N LEU A 288 6.59 -17.43 18.60
CA LEU A 288 5.60 -16.50 18.07
C LEU A 288 5.23 -15.49 19.17
N PRO A 289 5.17 -14.18 18.86
CA PRO A 289 4.65 -13.19 19.80
C PRO A 289 3.20 -13.50 20.22
N PRO A 290 2.71 -12.92 21.34
CA PRO A 290 1.38 -13.23 21.87
C PRO A 290 0.22 -12.81 20.94
N SER A 291 0.48 -12.01 19.90
CA SER A 291 -0.50 -11.64 18.89
C SER A 291 0.16 -11.34 17.54
N PHE A 292 -0.61 -11.48 16.46
CA PHE A 292 -0.18 -11.03 15.13
C PHE A 292 0.03 -9.53 15.07
N ARG A 293 -0.69 -8.74 15.88
CA ARG A 293 -0.41 -7.30 16.06
C ARG A 293 1.04 -7.09 16.50
N SER A 294 1.44 -7.72 17.61
CA SER A 294 2.82 -7.62 18.12
C SER A 294 3.84 -8.11 17.09
N LEU A 295 3.52 -9.16 16.33
CA LEU A 295 4.41 -9.64 15.27
C LEU A 295 4.56 -8.64 14.12
N SER A 296 3.49 -7.97 13.69
CA SER A 296 3.56 -6.92 12.67
C SER A 296 4.49 -5.77 13.09
N TYR A 297 4.35 -5.24 14.31
CA TYR A 297 5.28 -4.22 14.82
C TYR A 297 6.72 -4.74 14.89
N ASN A 298 6.92 -5.96 15.39
CA ASN A 298 8.25 -6.57 15.44
C ASN A 298 8.90 -6.77 14.07
N ILE A 299 8.12 -6.94 12.99
CA ILE A 299 8.65 -6.99 11.62
C ILE A 299 8.96 -5.57 11.12
N CYS A 300 8.07 -4.60 11.37
CA CYS A 300 8.30 -3.21 11.01
C CYS A 300 9.57 -2.63 11.62
N GLU A 301 9.88 -2.96 12.87
CA GLU A 301 11.13 -2.53 13.54
C GLU A 301 12.40 -3.03 12.85
N LEU A 302 12.31 -4.12 12.07
CA LEU A 302 13.44 -4.66 11.31
C LEU A 302 13.64 -3.98 9.96
N LEU A 303 12.74 -3.08 9.53
CA LEU A 303 12.83 -2.36 8.26
C LEU A 303 13.79 -1.17 8.38
N THR A 304 15.07 -1.46 8.52
CA THR A 304 16.16 -0.48 8.63
C THR A 304 17.18 -0.62 7.51
N SER A 305 18.05 0.38 7.34
CA SER A 305 19.04 0.36 6.25
C SER A 305 20.16 -0.69 6.41
N HIS A 306 20.30 -1.29 7.60
CA HIS A 306 21.38 -2.21 7.99
C HIS A 306 20.94 -3.67 8.10
#